data_AF-A0A5U8K7A9-F1
#
_entry.id   AF-A0A5U8K7A9-F1
#
_cell.length_a   1.000
_cell.length_b   1.000
_cell.length_c   1.000
_cell.angle_alpha   90.00
_cell.angle_beta   90.00
_cell.angle_gamma   90.00
#
_symmetry.space_group_name_H-M   'P 1'
#
loop_
_entity.id
_entity.type
_entity.pdbx_description
1 polymer ?
#
loop_
_entity_poly.entity_id
_entity_poly.type
_entity_poly.pdbx_seq_one_letter_code
_entity_poly.pdbx_strand_id
1 'polypeptide(L)'
;MWPSSSEAKKTNTDTTAKTSVAQQQPQPAVQKKNEQPKSAKETECKKNDFDCLSSKYSSEAIQQCKSLIIEAAGSNPYEFHGGWFGEIFDTYSYRKNDPVIRYIGDKVTFTNDFGVKIKMKYECAFDTQKKKIVDFNIYRPAA
;
A
#
# COMPACT_ATOMS: atom_id res chain seq x y z
N MET A 1 45.95 28.38 18.79
CA MET A 1 45.94 29.71 18.11
C MET A 1 46.56 29.57 16.73
N TRP A 2 45.73 29.58 15.69
CA TRP A 2 45.96 30.00 14.28
C TRP A 2 44.60 29.87 13.54
N PRO A 3 44.35 30.56 12.39
CA PRO A 3 43.29 31.57 12.25
C PRO A 3 42.20 31.13 11.22
N SER A 4 40.95 31.60 11.36
CA SER A 4 40.32 32.75 10.65
C SER A 4 39.89 32.51 9.19
N SER A 5 38.56 32.52 9.01
CA SER A 5 37.78 33.28 8.01
C SER A 5 37.52 32.75 6.58
N SER A 6 36.21 32.53 6.35
CA SER A 6 35.33 33.00 5.25
C SER A 6 35.64 32.70 3.78
N GLU A 7 34.62 32.22 3.05
CA GLU A 7 34.08 32.89 1.84
C GLU A 7 32.74 32.26 1.39
N ALA A 8 31.81 33.14 0.98
CA ALA A 8 30.52 32.80 0.39
C ALA A 8 30.59 32.95 -1.13
N LYS A 9 29.91 32.09 -1.90
CA LYS A 9 29.47 32.42 -3.27
C LYS A 9 28.19 31.69 -3.66
N LYS A 10 27.17 32.50 -3.93
CA LYS A 10 25.90 32.16 -4.61
C LYS A 10 26.19 31.69 -6.05
N THR A 11 25.27 30.93 -6.66
CA THR A 11 24.53 31.32 -7.89
C THR A 11 23.52 30.22 -8.26
N ASN A 12 22.24 30.62 -8.37
CA ASN A 12 21.18 29.89 -9.06
C ASN A 12 21.21 30.28 -10.55
N THR A 13 20.99 29.35 -11.47
CA THR A 13 20.27 29.65 -12.72
C THR A 13 19.69 28.39 -13.37
N ASP A 14 18.41 28.53 -13.70
CA ASP A 14 17.47 27.65 -14.39
C ASP A 14 17.76 27.60 -15.91
N THR A 15 17.06 26.70 -16.65
CA THR A 15 16.58 26.82 -18.05
C THR A 15 16.90 25.63 -19.00
N THR A 16 15.89 24.76 -19.14
CA THR A 16 15.22 24.34 -20.41
C THR A 16 15.71 23.15 -21.26
N ALA A 17 14.92 22.07 -21.16
CA ALA A 17 14.23 21.24 -22.18
C ALA A 17 14.92 20.70 -23.46
N LYS A 18 14.71 19.40 -23.72
CA LYS A 18 14.18 18.88 -25.00
C LYS A 18 13.62 17.43 -24.90
N THR A 19 12.47 17.26 -25.52
CA THR A 19 11.56 16.09 -25.60
C THR A 19 11.95 15.07 -26.69
N SER A 20 11.66 13.77 -26.51
CA SER A 20 11.18 12.87 -27.61
C SER A 20 10.59 11.51 -27.14
N VAL A 21 9.26 11.41 -27.20
CA VAL A 21 8.32 10.36 -27.75
C VAL A 21 8.98 9.16 -28.51
N ALA A 22 8.50 7.91 -28.61
CA ALA A 22 7.48 7.01 -28.01
C ALA A 22 7.60 5.59 -28.63
N GLN A 23 7.13 4.52 -27.96
CA GLN A 23 6.60 3.28 -28.59
C GLN A 23 5.52 2.62 -27.70
N GLN A 24 4.38 2.21 -28.30
CA GLN A 24 3.17 1.64 -27.68
C GLN A 24 2.85 0.25 -28.24
N GLN A 25 2.33 -0.67 -27.41
CA GLN A 25 1.17 -1.55 -27.71
C GLN A 25 0.65 -2.29 -26.44
N PRO A 26 -0.58 -2.87 -26.43
CA PRO A 26 -1.71 -2.45 -25.58
C PRO A 26 -1.94 -3.33 -24.32
N GLN A 27 -2.37 -2.71 -23.22
CA GLN A 27 -2.66 -3.38 -21.94
C GLN A 27 -4.14 -3.20 -21.53
N PRO A 28 -4.82 -4.25 -21.03
CA PRO A 28 -6.18 -4.14 -20.50
C PRO A 28 -6.21 -3.22 -19.28
N ALA A 29 -7.28 -2.42 -19.15
CA ALA A 29 -7.38 -1.26 -18.28
C ALA A 29 -7.01 -1.52 -16.80
N VAL A 30 -5.80 -1.11 -16.41
CA VAL A 30 -5.39 -0.91 -15.01
C VAL A 30 -5.56 0.58 -14.70
N GLN A 31 -6.57 0.92 -13.90
CA GLN A 31 -6.82 2.31 -13.52
C GLN A 31 -5.86 2.72 -12.40
N LYS A 32 -4.85 3.53 -12.73
CA LYS A 32 -4.07 4.32 -11.76
C LYS A 32 -4.96 5.44 -11.23
N LYS A 33 -5.26 5.45 -9.93
CA LYS A 33 -6.10 6.47 -9.29
C LYS A 33 -5.25 7.66 -8.85
N ASN A 34 -5.56 8.83 -9.40
CA ASN A 34 -4.99 10.13 -9.04
C ASN A 34 -5.12 10.40 -7.53
N GLU A 35 -4.03 10.86 -6.92
CA GLU A 35 -4.02 11.46 -5.59
C GLU A 35 -4.78 12.80 -5.61
N GLN A 36 -5.82 12.92 -4.78
CA GLN A 36 -6.48 14.19 -4.45
C GLN A 36 -6.53 14.37 -2.92
N PRO A 37 -6.48 15.62 -2.42
CA PRO A 37 -6.28 15.91 -1.00
C PRO A 37 -7.54 15.64 -0.16
N LYS A 38 -7.34 14.96 0.96
CA LYS A 38 -8.37 14.46 1.88
C LYS A 38 -8.92 15.59 2.76
N SER A 39 -9.93 16.30 2.26
CA SER A 39 -10.86 17.05 3.12
C SER A 39 -11.77 16.04 3.83
N ALA A 40 -11.78 16.06 5.16
CA ALA A 40 -12.59 15.19 6.02
C ALA A 40 -14.07 15.58 5.94
N LYS A 41 -14.70 15.33 4.79
CA LYS A 41 -16.15 15.18 4.68
C LYS A 41 -16.39 13.68 4.69
N GLU A 42 -17.13 13.17 5.67
CA GLU A 42 -17.51 11.77 5.73
C GLU A 42 -18.30 11.47 4.45
N THR A 43 -17.62 10.90 3.47
CA THR A 43 -18.22 10.61 2.17
C THR A 43 -19.08 9.39 2.39
N GLU A 44 -20.39 9.58 2.33
CA GLU A 44 -21.34 8.49 2.44
C GLU A 44 -21.23 7.63 1.17
N CYS A 45 -20.55 6.50 1.29
CA CYS A 45 -20.41 5.56 0.18
C CYS A 45 -21.76 4.91 -0.11
N LYS A 46 -22.13 4.86 -1.40
CA LYS A 46 -23.30 4.07 -1.83
C LYS A 46 -23.02 2.58 -1.57
N LYS A 47 -24.08 1.81 -1.30
CA LYS A 47 -23.99 0.38 -0.95
C LYS A 47 -23.21 -0.50 -1.94
N ASN A 48 -23.15 -0.11 -3.22
CA ASN A 48 -22.44 -0.86 -4.27
C ASN A 48 -21.27 -0.06 -4.89
N ASP A 49 -20.87 1.05 -4.27
CA ASP A 49 -19.68 1.81 -4.68
C ASP A 49 -18.46 1.23 -3.96
N PHE A 50 -17.96 0.12 -4.50
CA PHE A 50 -16.89 -0.64 -3.86
C PHE A 50 -15.55 0.09 -3.86
N ASP A 51 -15.30 1.00 -4.80
CA ASP A 51 -14.14 1.90 -4.76
C ASP A 51 -14.19 2.83 -3.55
N CYS A 52 -15.36 3.43 -3.29
CA CYS A 52 -15.58 4.25 -2.11
C CYS A 52 -15.47 3.41 -0.83
N LEU A 53 -16.18 2.27 -0.77
CA LEU A 53 -16.19 1.40 0.41
C LEU A 53 -14.78 0.87 0.71
N SER A 54 -14.05 0.43 -0.31
CA SER A 54 -12.67 -0.05 -0.17
C SER A 54 -11.75 1.02 0.43
N SER A 55 -11.84 2.27 -0.05
CA SER A 55 -11.09 3.39 0.52
C SER A 55 -11.54 3.76 1.93
N LYS A 56 -12.85 3.79 2.19
CA LYS A 56 -13.43 4.11 3.50
C LYS A 56 -12.97 3.15 4.60
N TYR A 57 -12.98 1.84 4.32
CA TYR A 57 -12.62 0.81 5.30
C TYR A 57 -11.14 0.42 5.26
N SER A 58 -10.36 0.94 4.31
CA SER A 58 -8.94 0.60 4.14
C SER A 58 -8.13 0.77 5.43
N SER A 59 -8.30 1.89 6.15
CA SER A 59 -7.52 2.17 7.36
C SER A 59 -7.77 1.15 8.46
N GLU A 60 -9.02 0.76 8.68
CA GLU A 60 -9.41 -0.21 9.69
C GLU A 60 -8.95 -1.62 9.29
N ALA A 61 -9.14 -1.98 8.02
CA ALA A 61 -8.64 -3.23 7.46
C ALA A 61 -7.11 -3.33 7.56
N ILE A 62 -6.36 -2.25 7.30
CA ILE A 62 -4.89 -2.21 7.44
C ILE A 62 -4.49 -2.54 8.87
N GLN A 63 -5.10 -1.92 9.88
CA GLN A 63 -4.75 -2.14 11.27
C GLN A 63 -4.95 -3.60 11.69
N GLN A 64 -6.12 -4.17 11.39
CA GLN A 64 -6.43 -5.55 11.73
C GLN A 64 -5.57 -6.53 10.94
N CYS A 65 -5.40 -6.31 9.64
CA CYS A 65 -4.60 -7.17 8.77
C CYS A 65 -3.12 -7.15 9.18
N LYS A 66 -2.55 -5.99 9.54
CA LYS A 66 -1.17 -5.92 10.06
C LYS A 66 -1.00 -6.77 11.30
N SER A 67 -1.95 -6.73 12.24
CA SER A 67 -1.91 -7.59 13.43
C SER A 67 -1.83 -9.06 13.07
N LEU A 68 -2.64 -9.52 12.12
CA LEU A 68 -2.67 -10.92 11.67
C LEU A 68 -1.39 -11.31 10.92
N ILE A 69 -0.83 -10.41 10.11
CA ILE A 69 0.45 -10.64 9.42
C ILE A 69 1.60 -10.78 10.42
N ILE A 70 1.63 -9.94 11.46
CA ILE A 70 2.63 -10.00 12.53
C ILE A 70 2.49 -11.31 13.30
N GLU A 71 1.27 -11.72 13.63
CA GLU A 71 1.01 -13.01 14.27
C GLU A 71 1.49 -14.18 13.39
N ALA A 72 1.25 -14.12 12.08
CA ALA A 72 1.69 -15.14 11.13
C ALA A 72 3.22 -15.22 10.97
N ALA A 73 3.96 -14.14 11.25
CA ALA A 73 5.41 -14.18 11.28
C ALA A 73 5.93 -15.01 12.49
N GLY A 74 5.16 -15.07 13.58
CA GLY A 74 5.57 -15.72 14.82
C GLY A 74 6.82 -15.07 15.39
N SER A 75 7.88 -15.85 15.58
CA SER A 75 9.19 -15.35 16.05
C SER A 75 10.10 -14.85 14.94
N ASN A 76 9.71 -15.04 13.67
CA ASN A 76 10.53 -14.62 12.53
C ASN A 76 10.56 -13.08 12.41
N PRO A 77 11.72 -12.47 12.13
CA PRO A 77 11.77 -11.06 11.79
C PRO A 77 10.90 -10.75 10.55
N TYR A 78 10.14 -9.67 10.60
CA TYR A 78 9.29 -9.22 9.51
C TYR A 78 9.53 -7.75 9.19
N GLU A 79 9.32 -7.38 7.93
CA GLU A 79 9.51 -6.03 7.42
C GLU A 79 8.36 -5.67 6.48
N PHE A 80 7.63 -4.59 6.78
CA PHE A 80 6.62 -4.03 5.88
C PHE A 80 7.25 -3.04 4.90
N HIS A 81 6.97 -3.23 3.61
CA HIS A 81 7.49 -2.45 2.48
C HIS A 81 6.46 -1.43 2.02
N GLY A 82 6.23 -0.44 2.86
CA GLY A 82 5.18 0.56 2.73
C GLY A 82 5.00 1.12 4.12
N GLY A 83 5.14 2.44 4.30
CA GLY A 83 5.40 3.05 5.61
C GLY A 83 4.49 2.56 6.75
N TRP A 84 4.83 2.90 7.98
CA TRP A 84 4.02 2.52 9.15
C TRP A 84 2.52 2.82 8.99
N PHE A 85 2.19 3.89 8.25
CA PHE A 85 0.84 4.31 7.85
C PHE A 85 0.52 4.12 6.35
N GLY A 86 1.42 3.55 5.57
CA GLY A 86 1.29 3.40 4.12
C GLY A 86 0.28 2.32 3.73
N GLU A 87 -0.26 2.47 2.51
CA GLU A 87 -1.10 1.46 1.86
C GLU A 87 -0.31 0.16 1.70
N ILE A 88 -0.52 -0.78 2.63
CA ILE A 88 -0.01 -2.15 2.51
C ILE A 88 -0.82 -2.97 1.51
N PHE A 89 -1.97 -2.47 1.07
CA PHE A 89 -2.78 -3.12 0.05
C PHE A 89 -2.39 -2.59 -1.32
N ASP A 90 -2.30 -3.50 -2.28
CA ASP A 90 -2.01 -3.17 -3.68
C ASP A 90 -3.28 -3.19 -4.51
N THR A 91 -4.18 -4.11 -4.19
CA THR A 91 -5.47 -4.27 -4.88
C THR A 91 -6.54 -4.69 -3.90
N TYR A 92 -7.78 -4.70 -4.36
CA TYR A 92 -8.90 -5.27 -3.62
C TYR A 92 -9.85 -5.98 -4.60
N SER A 93 -10.64 -6.90 -4.07
CA SER A 93 -11.71 -7.58 -4.79
C SER A 93 -12.97 -7.63 -3.95
N TYR A 94 -14.12 -7.74 -4.60
CA TYR A 94 -15.43 -7.76 -3.97
C TYR A 94 -16.40 -8.57 -4.80
N ARG A 95 -17.50 -8.99 -4.18
CA ARG A 95 -18.64 -9.60 -4.88
C ARG A 95 -19.86 -8.70 -4.72
N LYS A 96 -20.67 -8.61 -5.77
CA LYS A 96 -21.92 -7.83 -5.71
C LYS A 96 -22.83 -8.41 -4.63
N ASN A 97 -23.41 -7.54 -3.80
CA ASN A 97 -24.26 -7.89 -2.65
C ASN A 97 -23.56 -8.65 -1.51
N ASP A 98 -22.24 -8.79 -1.55
CA ASP A 98 -21.45 -9.36 -0.45
C ASP A 98 -20.91 -8.19 0.41
N PRO A 99 -21.11 -8.20 1.75
CA PRO A 99 -20.52 -7.18 2.61
C PRO A 99 -19.00 -7.30 2.76
N VAL A 100 -18.36 -8.30 2.16
CA VAL A 100 -16.93 -8.56 2.29
C VAL A 100 -16.11 -7.88 1.17
N ILE A 101 -15.09 -7.11 1.59
CA ILE A 101 -14.04 -6.59 0.73
C ILE A 101 -12.76 -7.36 1.01
N ARG A 102 -12.20 -8.03 0.01
CA ARG A 102 -10.93 -8.74 0.13
C ARG A 102 -9.81 -7.84 -0.35
N TYR A 103 -9.03 -7.34 0.60
CA TYR A 103 -7.81 -6.59 0.35
C TYR A 103 -6.65 -7.53 0.09
N ILE A 104 -5.79 -7.20 -0.87
CA ILE A 104 -4.67 -8.04 -1.28
C ILE A 104 -3.42 -7.17 -1.26
N GLY A 105 -2.35 -7.68 -0.66
CA GLY A 105 -1.07 -6.99 -0.63
C GLY A 105 0.11 -7.95 -0.71
N ASP A 106 1.27 -7.42 -1.10
CA ASP A 106 2.53 -8.15 -1.16
C ASP A 106 3.70 -7.42 -0.47
N LYS A 107 3.38 -6.36 0.27
CA LYS A 107 4.32 -5.44 0.91
C LYS A 107 4.83 -5.94 2.26
N VAL A 108 5.10 -7.23 2.39
CA VAL A 108 5.74 -7.79 3.58
C VAL A 108 6.77 -8.85 3.22
N THR A 109 7.89 -8.81 3.93
CA THR A 109 8.95 -9.80 3.84
C THR A 109 9.16 -10.44 5.21
N PHE A 110 9.19 -11.77 5.25
CA PHE A 110 9.59 -12.53 6.44
C PHE A 110 11.02 -13.00 6.29
N THR A 111 11.77 -13.03 7.38
CA THR A 111 13.14 -13.56 7.43
C THR A 111 13.10 -14.87 8.18
N ASN A 112 13.55 -15.96 7.56
CA ASN A 112 13.62 -17.25 8.26
C ASN A 112 14.87 -17.33 9.16
N ASP A 113 15.01 -18.44 9.89
CA ASP A 113 16.14 -18.69 10.81
C ASP A 113 17.53 -18.68 10.13
N PHE A 114 17.58 -18.80 8.81
CA PHE A 114 18.82 -18.74 8.01
C PHE A 114 19.12 -17.33 7.48
N GLY A 115 18.34 -16.32 7.85
CA GLY A 115 18.50 -14.95 7.37
C GLY A 115 17.98 -14.71 5.96
N VAL A 116 17.25 -15.67 5.37
CA VAL A 116 16.70 -15.53 4.02
C VAL A 116 15.41 -14.72 4.08
N LYS A 117 15.40 -13.60 3.34
CA LYS A 117 14.23 -12.74 3.13
C LYS A 117 13.28 -13.36 2.10
N ILE A 118 12.04 -13.64 2.51
CA ILE A 118 10.99 -14.25 1.72
C ILE A 118 9.84 -13.24 1.58
N LYS A 119 9.58 -12.79 0.36
CA LYS A 119 8.41 -11.94 0.07
C LYS A 119 7.13 -12.77 0.24
N MET A 120 6.16 -12.21 0.96
CA MET A 120 4.86 -12.85 1.20
C MET A 120 3.76 -12.07 0.49
N LYS A 121 2.76 -12.80 0.00
CA LYS A 121 1.49 -12.24 -0.46
C LYS A 121 0.41 -12.60 0.56
N TYR A 122 -0.51 -11.68 0.80
CA TYR A 122 -1.60 -11.87 1.76
C TYR A 122 -2.92 -11.34 1.24
N GLU A 123 -3.98 -11.88 1.81
CA GLU A 123 -5.36 -11.57 1.52
C GLU A 123 -6.11 -11.43 2.84
N CYS A 124 -6.79 -10.30 3.00
CA CYS A 124 -7.53 -9.92 4.20
C CYS A 124 -8.97 -9.60 3.81
N ALA A 125 -9.90 -10.47 4.19
CA ALA A 125 -11.32 -10.32 3.90
C ALA A 125 -12.01 -9.55 5.02
N PHE A 126 -12.35 -8.29 4.77
CA PHE A 126 -12.99 -7.40 5.72
C PHE A 126 -14.50 -7.36 5.52
N ASP A 127 -15.27 -7.75 6.54
CA ASP A 127 -16.72 -7.62 6.56
C ASP A 127 -17.10 -6.19 6.98
N THR A 128 -17.66 -5.42 6.05
CA THR A 128 -18.02 -4.01 6.25
C THR A 128 -19.18 -3.78 7.24
N GLN A 129 -19.99 -4.81 7.52
CA GLN A 129 -21.07 -4.73 8.51
C GLN A 129 -20.55 -5.02 9.91
N LYS A 130 -19.73 -6.08 10.05
CA LYS A 130 -19.11 -6.48 11.32
C LYS A 130 -17.88 -5.64 11.67
N LYS A 131 -17.35 -4.89 10.71
CA LYS A 131 -16.12 -4.10 10.78
C LYS A 131 -14.92 -4.92 11.26
N LYS A 132 -14.77 -6.13 10.72
CA LYS A 132 -13.66 -7.01 11.08
C LYS A 132 -13.17 -7.88 9.96
N ILE A 133 -11.92 -8.32 10.06
CA ILE A 133 -11.40 -9.40 9.23
C ILE A 133 -12.11 -10.71 9.59
N VAL A 134 -12.70 -11.36 8.58
CA VAL A 134 -13.43 -12.63 8.71
C VAL A 134 -12.71 -13.80 8.07
N ASP A 135 -11.74 -13.53 7.19
CA ASP A 135 -10.89 -14.52 6.55
C ASP A 135 -9.51 -13.90 6.25
N PHE A 136 -8.45 -14.68 6.48
CA PHE A 136 -7.07 -14.25 6.33
C PHE A 136 -6.25 -15.37 5.72
N ASN A 137 -5.47 -15.03 4.70
CA ASN A 137 -4.52 -15.95 4.08
C ASN A 137 -3.20 -15.23 3.82
N ILE A 138 -2.08 -15.90 4.06
CA ILE A 138 -0.74 -15.42 3.76
C ILE A 138 0.10 -16.57 3.23
N TYR A 139 0.79 -16.34 2.11
CA TYR A 139 1.50 -17.37 1.39
C TYR A 139 2.72 -16.81 0.66
N ARG A 140 3.68 -17.69 0.41
CA ARG A 140 4.79 -17.40 -0.50
C ARG A 140 4.27 -17.53 -1.94
N PRO A 141 4.37 -16.49 -2.78
CA PRO A 141 4.01 -16.62 -4.20
C PRO A 141 4.94 -17.64 -4.89
N ALA A 142 4.40 -18.39 -5.85
CA ALA A 142 5.22 -19.24 -6.71
C ALA A 142 6.21 -18.38 -7.51
N ALA A 143 7.40 -18.93 -7.75
CA ALA A 143 8.44 -18.30 -8.58
C ALA A 143 8.08 -18.36 -10.06
#